data_AF-A0A7X6ASU7-F1
#
_entry.id   AF-A0A7X6ASU7-F1
#
_cell.length_a   1.000
_cell.length_b   1.000
_cell.length_c   1.000
_cell.angle_alpha   90.00
_cell.angle_beta   90.00
_cell.angle_gamma   90.00
#
_symmetry.space_group_name_H-M   'P 1'
#
loop_
_entity.id
_entity.type
_entity.pdbx_description
1 polymer ?
#
loop_
_entity_poly.entity_id
_entity_poly.type
_entity_poly.pdbx_seq_one_letter_code
_entity_poly.pdbx_strand_id
1 'polypeptide(L)'
;MRRGIATRLAVLVAALGVVAAACGAGTLDDLVATHTRAMAPADAPKPVAAPAPPPSTAAPSTTTTTTTTTTTTTIPPDPYETFVANILPEVEVLELFVEPDGEPARFEFSITNPTYFGNRLVLMITDRSEDRRWLKVQVPVRPNGTEAWIRVEDAYVTSHRYRAQVDLNARAVSVWDGEDLVVETAAVIGKDTTPTPLGRFYVNDLVEKWAGSAYGPYILSLSGFSEALETFGGGIPVIAIHGTNRPELLGGAHSNGCIRIPNEIISVLADTVPMGTPVDIVA
;
A
#
# COMPACT_ATOMS: atom_id res chain seq x y z
N MET A 1 -20.97 26.07 14.40
CA MET A 1 -19.77 25.22 14.30
C MET A 1 -19.30 25.24 12.86
N ARG A 2 -18.10 25.77 12.60
CA ARG A 2 -17.52 25.93 11.26
C ARG A 2 -16.96 24.58 10.78
N ARG A 3 -17.44 24.05 9.67
CA ARG A 3 -16.82 22.91 8.97
C ARG A 3 -15.73 23.46 8.04
N GLY A 4 -14.48 23.13 8.32
CA GLY A 4 -13.36 23.39 7.43
C GLY A 4 -13.36 22.38 6.30
N ILE A 5 -13.44 22.88 5.06
CA ILE A 5 -13.24 22.10 3.84
C ILE A 5 -11.74 22.11 3.58
N ALA A 6 -11.09 20.96 3.71
CA ALA A 6 -9.72 20.75 3.25
C ALA A 6 -9.78 20.31 1.79
N THR A 7 -9.57 21.24 0.87
CA THR A 7 -9.40 20.94 -0.56
C THR A 7 -7.98 20.41 -0.76
N ARG A 8 -7.83 19.12 -1.10
CA ARG A 8 -6.56 18.57 -1.60
C ARG A 8 -6.59 18.57 -3.13
N LEU A 9 -5.48 19.02 -3.70
CA LEU A 9 -5.31 19.35 -5.13
C LEU A 9 -5.02 18.07 -5.91
N ALA A 10 -5.90 17.67 -6.82
CA ALA A 10 -5.59 16.66 -7.84
C ALA A 10 -4.65 17.28 -8.88
N VAL A 11 -3.46 16.68 -9.08
CA VAL A 11 -2.49 17.14 -10.08
C VAL A 11 -2.76 16.40 -11.39
N LEU A 12 -3.45 17.06 -12.31
CA LEU A 12 -3.60 16.63 -13.70
C LEU A 12 -2.45 17.25 -14.50
N VAL A 13 -1.41 16.49 -14.85
CA VAL A 13 -0.31 17.00 -15.70
C VAL A 13 -0.63 16.69 -17.17
N ALA A 14 -1.05 17.72 -17.91
CA ALA A 14 -1.05 17.70 -19.37
C ALA A 14 0.28 18.28 -19.87
N ALA A 15 1.03 17.51 -20.67
CA ALA A 15 2.31 17.92 -21.22
C ALA A 15 2.12 18.94 -22.37
N LEU A 16 2.55 20.18 -22.17
CA LEU A 16 2.86 21.12 -23.25
C LEU A 16 4.30 21.62 -23.08
N GLY A 17 5.13 21.38 -24.09
CA GLY A 17 6.51 21.84 -24.13
C GLY A 17 6.63 23.28 -24.61
N VAL A 18 7.52 24.07 -23.98
CA VAL A 18 8.21 25.23 -24.55
C VAL A 18 9.62 25.33 -23.95
N VAL A 19 10.58 25.64 -24.81
CA VAL A 19 12.01 25.85 -24.60
C VAL A 19 12.30 27.24 -24.02
N ALA A 20 13.23 27.38 -23.05
CA ALA A 20 14.39 28.28 -23.09
C ALA A 20 15.02 28.63 -21.70
N ALA A 21 16.35 28.40 -21.64
CA ALA A 21 17.42 29.28 -21.14
C ALA A 21 17.53 29.77 -19.66
N ALA A 22 18.54 29.19 -18.99
CA ALA A 22 19.76 29.83 -18.46
C ALA A 22 19.80 30.63 -17.13
N CYS A 23 20.96 30.44 -16.46
CA CYS A 23 21.60 31.18 -15.34
C CYS A 23 21.06 30.83 -13.94
N GLY A 24 21.87 30.56 -12.91
CA GLY A 24 23.31 30.64 -12.68
C GLY A 24 23.55 30.36 -11.19
N ALA A 25 24.76 29.91 -10.86
CA ALA A 25 25.19 29.37 -9.57
C ALA A 25 25.11 30.36 -8.38
N GLY A 26 25.00 29.80 -7.17
CA GLY A 26 25.17 30.52 -5.91
C GLY A 26 25.14 29.58 -4.70
N THR A 27 26.29 28.97 -4.38
CA THR A 27 26.62 28.43 -3.05
C THR A 27 26.92 29.56 -2.08
N LEU A 28 26.77 29.33 -0.76
CA LEU A 28 27.42 29.97 0.41
C LEU A 28 26.70 29.38 1.64
N ASP A 29 27.21 28.36 2.32
CA ASP A 29 28.32 28.36 3.30
C ASP A 29 28.24 29.44 4.40
N ASP A 30 28.03 28.90 5.61
CA ASP A 30 28.51 29.31 6.94
C ASP A 30 28.10 30.65 7.58
N LEU A 31 27.55 30.55 8.81
CA LEU A 31 27.91 31.39 9.97
C LEU A 31 27.27 30.86 11.26
N VAL A 32 28.10 30.21 12.06
CA VAL A 32 27.97 29.97 13.51
C VAL A 32 28.27 31.26 14.28
N ALA A 33 27.46 31.62 15.29
CA ALA A 33 27.90 32.04 16.64
C ALA A 33 26.77 32.65 17.50
N THR A 34 26.34 31.86 18.49
CA THR A 34 26.13 32.21 19.92
C THR A 34 25.82 33.66 20.34
N HIS A 35 24.64 33.84 20.95
CA HIS A 35 24.45 34.69 22.11
C HIS A 35 23.59 34.00 23.17
N THR A 36 24.23 33.56 24.25
CA THR A 36 23.60 33.15 25.51
C THR A 36 23.31 34.41 26.33
N ARG A 37 22.04 34.65 26.68
CA ARG A 37 21.68 35.45 27.87
C ARG A 37 20.45 34.83 28.54
N ALA A 38 20.70 34.29 29.73
CA ALA A 38 19.69 33.79 30.63
C ALA A 38 18.76 34.93 31.11
N MET A 39 17.46 34.67 31.14
CA MET A 39 16.47 35.49 31.82
C MET A 39 15.61 34.58 32.70
N ALA A 40 15.55 34.92 33.99
CA ALA A 40 14.89 34.20 35.07
C ALA A 40 13.36 34.23 34.95
N PRO A 41 12.63 33.31 35.62
CA PRO A 41 11.21 33.08 35.40
C PRO A 41 10.35 34.14 36.12
N ALA A 42 9.26 34.55 35.48
CA ALA A 42 8.21 35.36 36.09
C ALA A 42 7.13 34.45 36.72
N ASP A 43 6.82 34.72 37.99
CA ASP A 43 5.80 34.08 38.81
C ASP A 43 4.40 34.16 38.19
N ALA A 44 3.71 33.01 38.13
CA ALA A 44 2.28 32.91 37.85
C ALA A 44 1.51 32.62 39.16
N PRO A 45 0.37 33.28 39.41
CA PRO A 45 -0.35 33.20 40.68
C PRO A 45 -1.08 31.86 40.88
N LYS A 46 -1.06 31.39 42.14
CA LYS A 46 -1.77 30.19 42.63
C LYS A 46 -3.29 30.28 42.46
N PRO A 47 -3.99 29.20 42.07
CA PRO A 47 -5.45 29.11 42.14
C PRO A 47 -5.93 29.07 43.60
N VAL A 48 -6.86 29.97 43.94
CA VAL A 48 -7.59 30.00 45.21
C VAL A 48 -8.70 28.94 45.17
N ALA A 49 -8.79 28.14 46.23
CA ALA A 49 -9.78 27.09 46.41
C ALA A 49 -11.21 27.68 46.53
N ALA A 50 -12.15 27.08 45.82
CA ALA A 50 -13.58 27.39 45.93
C ALA A 50 -14.18 26.77 47.23
N PRO A 51 -15.23 27.36 47.83
CA PRO A 51 -15.83 26.86 49.06
C PRO A 51 -16.64 25.57 48.81
N ALA A 52 -16.61 24.67 49.79
CA ALA A 52 -17.37 23.42 49.77
C ALA A 52 -18.90 23.66 49.84
N PRO A 53 -19.72 22.83 49.17
CA PRO A 53 -21.17 22.89 49.29
C PRO A 53 -21.67 22.34 50.65
N PRO A 54 -22.83 22.81 51.15
CA PRO A 54 -23.40 22.35 52.41
C PRO A 54 -23.94 20.91 52.33
N PRO A 55 -24.10 20.21 53.47
CA PRO A 55 -24.52 18.81 53.51
C PRO A 55 -25.98 18.66 53.09
N SER A 56 -26.22 17.88 52.03
CA SER A 56 -27.57 17.49 51.58
C SER A 56 -28.03 16.23 52.33
N THR A 57 -29.15 16.37 53.05
CA THR A 57 -29.87 15.29 53.71
C THR A 57 -30.36 14.25 52.69
N ALA A 58 -30.17 12.98 52.99
CA ALA A 58 -30.60 11.86 52.15
C ALA A 58 -32.13 11.75 52.08
N ALA A 59 -32.67 11.72 50.86
CA ALA A 59 -34.05 11.30 50.56
C ALA A 59 -34.01 9.87 49.96
N PRO A 60 -35.04 9.04 50.18
CA PRO A 60 -35.01 7.62 49.84
C PRO A 60 -34.97 7.38 48.32
N SER A 61 -34.01 6.55 47.89
CA SER A 61 -33.85 6.10 46.50
C SER A 61 -34.97 5.13 46.10
N THR A 62 -35.84 5.55 45.19
CA THR A 62 -36.68 4.63 44.40
C THR A 62 -35.86 4.09 43.23
N THR A 63 -35.62 2.78 43.23
CA THR A 63 -34.97 2.06 42.13
C THR A 63 -35.92 1.98 40.93
N THR A 64 -35.62 2.70 39.85
CA THR A 64 -36.24 2.50 38.53
C THR A 64 -35.27 1.75 37.64
N THR A 65 -35.59 0.52 37.28
CA THR A 65 -34.82 -0.30 36.33
C THR A 65 -35.07 0.23 34.92
N THR A 66 -34.16 1.04 34.39
CA THR A 66 -34.16 1.43 32.98
C THR A 66 -33.39 0.40 32.17
N THR A 67 -34.10 -0.46 31.45
CA THR A 67 -33.50 -1.36 30.45
C THR A 67 -32.92 -0.50 29.33
N THR A 68 -31.60 -0.34 29.32
CA THR A 68 -30.89 0.35 28.23
C THR A 68 -30.65 -0.66 27.12
N THR A 69 -31.44 -0.57 26.05
CA THR A 69 -31.18 -1.31 24.81
C THR A 69 -30.02 -0.63 24.09
N THR A 70 -28.82 -1.19 24.20
CA THR A 70 -27.66 -0.77 23.41
C THR A 70 -27.86 -1.24 21.97
N THR A 71 -28.36 -0.37 21.10
CA THR A 71 -28.35 -0.62 19.66
C THR A 71 -26.92 -0.37 19.17
N THR A 72 -26.15 -1.43 18.96
CA THR A 72 -24.86 -1.35 18.25
C THR A 72 -25.18 -1.03 16.79
N THR A 73 -25.06 0.24 16.39
CA THR A 73 -25.04 0.60 14.97
C THR A 73 -23.70 0.15 14.41
N THR A 74 -23.67 -1.04 13.81
CA THR A 74 -22.54 -1.53 13.03
C THR A 74 -22.36 -0.59 11.84
N ILE A 75 -21.27 0.17 11.81
CA ILE A 75 -20.84 0.90 10.61
C ILE A 75 -20.65 -0.16 9.50
N PRO A 76 -21.25 -0.01 8.31
CA PRO A 76 -21.04 -0.95 7.22
C PRO A 76 -19.54 -0.97 6.84
N PRO A 77 -18.99 -2.13 6.50
CA PRO A 77 -17.58 -2.24 6.13
C PRO A 77 -17.26 -1.32 4.93
N ASP A 78 -16.11 -0.65 4.98
CA ASP A 78 -15.64 0.21 3.89
C ASP A 78 -15.32 -0.67 2.67
N PRO A 79 -15.99 -0.49 1.53
CA PRO A 79 -15.84 -1.37 0.37
C PRO A 79 -14.45 -1.28 -0.28
N TYR A 80 -13.65 -0.26 0.06
CA TYR A 80 -12.31 -0.07 -0.49
C TYR A 80 -11.19 -0.50 0.48
N GLU A 81 -11.53 -0.86 1.72
CA GLU A 81 -10.52 -1.24 2.71
C GLU A 81 -9.88 -2.58 2.33
N THR A 82 -8.55 -2.54 2.18
CA THR A 82 -7.72 -3.73 2.01
C THR A 82 -6.89 -3.95 3.26
N PHE A 83 -6.95 -5.17 3.80
CA PHE A 83 -6.12 -5.59 4.92
C PHE A 83 -4.86 -6.30 4.43
N VAL A 84 -3.76 -6.05 5.12
CA VAL A 84 -2.43 -6.47 4.71
C VAL A 84 -1.69 -7.08 5.89
N ALA A 85 -1.13 -8.28 5.72
CA ALA A 85 -0.29 -8.94 6.68
C ALA A 85 1.17 -8.54 6.44
N ASN A 86 1.79 -7.88 7.42
CA ASN A 86 3.20 -7.53 7.41
C ASN A 86 3.95 -8.55 8.25
N ILE A 87 4.72 -9.43 7.61
CA ILE A 87 5.36 -10.55 8.31
C ILE A 87 6.45 -10.03 9.25
N LEU A 88 6.46 -10.58 10.46
CA LEU A 88 7.41 -10.21 11.52
C LEU A 88 8.84 -10.57 11.11
N PRO A 89 9.85 -9.73 11.45
CA PRO A 89 11.23 -9.95 11.03
C PRO A 89 11.85 -11.25 11.58
N GLU A 90 11.30 -11.81 12.67
CA GLU A 90 11.73 -13.08 13.25
C GLU A 90 11.25 -14.31 12.45
N VAL A 91 10.25 -14.15 11.58
CA VAL A 91 9.71 -15.23 10.73
C VAL A 91 10.47 -15.24 9.42
N GLU A 92 11.63 -15.89 9.38
CA GLU A 92 12.51 -15.90 8.18
C GLU A 92 11.93 -16.72 7.01
N VAL A 93 11.22 -17.81 7.34
CA VAL A 93 10.50 -18.65 6.39
C VAL A 93 9.08 -18.79 6.89
N LEU A 94 8.13 -18.28 6.09
CA LEU A 94 6.72 -18.30 6.45
C LEU A 94 6.14 -19.69 6.25
N GLU A 95 5.56 -20.23 7.31
CA GLU A 95 4.80 -21.47 7.27
C GLU A 95 3.38 -21.19 6.74
N LEU A 96 2.93 -22.01 5.81
CA LEU A 96 1.65 -21.84 5.13
C LEU A 96 0.78 -23.05 5.35
N PHE A 97 -0.53 -22.87 5.40
CA PHE A 97 -1.49 -23.94 5.71
C PHE A 97 -2.63 -23.96 4.70
N VAL A 98 -3.11 -25.16 4.34
CA VAL A 98 -4.29 -25.30 3.46
C VAL A 98 -5.56 -24.96 4.21
N GLU A 99 -5.61 -25.31 5.50
CA GLU A 99 -6.70 -25.01 6.43
C GLU A 99 -6.16 -24.66 7.82
N PRO A 100 -6.90 -23.87 8.62
CA PRO A 100 -6.54 -23.59 10.01
C PRO A 100 -6.29 -24.86 10.83
N ASP A 101 -5.26 -24.83 11.68
CA ASP A 101 -4.87 -25.94 12.57
C ASP A 101 -4.50 -27.27 11.85
N GLY A 102 -4.37 -27.24 10.51
CA GLY A 102 -3.96 -28.38 9.69
C GLY A 102 -2.44 -28.57 9.58
N GLU A 103 -2.02 -29.48 8.71
CA GLU A 103 -0.60 -29.69 8.40
C GLU A 103 -0.05 -28.58 7.48
N PRO A 104 1.25 -28.23 7.62
CA PRO A 104 1.87 -27.24 6.75
C PRO A 104 1.84 -27.64 5.27
N ALA A 105 1.37 -26.71 4.44
CA ALA A 105 1.39 -26.80 2.99
C ALA A 105 2.83 -26.66 2.47
N ARG A 106 3.18 -27.45 1.46
CA ARG A 106 4.46 -27.33 0.76
C ARG A 106 4.24 -26.78 -0.65
N PHE A 107 4.91 -25.68 -0.95
CA PHE A 107 4.97 -25.08 -2.28
C PHE A 107 6.30 -25.41 -2.95
N GLU A 108 6.39 -25.17 -4.26
CA GLU A 108 7.62 -25.38 -5.04
C GLU A 108 8.82 -24.63 -4.44
N PHE A 109 8.56 -23.44 -3.88
CA PHE A 109 9.55 -22.60 -3.22
C PHE A 109 9.08 -22.18 -1.83
N SER A 110 10.04 -22.05 -0.91
CA SER A 110 9.80 -21.45 0.40
C SER A 110 9.50 -19.96 0.26
N ILE A 111 8.56 -19.47 1.07
CA ILE A 111 8.22 -18.05 1.14
C ILE A 111 9.07 -17.40 2.23
N THR A 112 10.06 -16.61 1.84
CA THR A 112 11.04 -16.03 2.76
C THR A 112 10.70 -14.58 3.13
N ASN A 113 11.16 -14.16 4.30
CA ASN A 113 11.18 -12.79 4.76
C ASN A 113 12.57 -12.47 5.32
N PRO A 114 13.32 -11.50 4.76
CA PRO A 114 12.96 -10.65 3.62
C PRO A 114 12.66 -11.42 2.32
N THR A 115 11.97 -10.75 1.40
CA THR A 115 11.73 -11.25 0.04
C THR A 115 13.06 -11.41 -0.71
N TYR A 116 13.03 -12.04 -1.88
CA TYR A 116 14.19 -12.12 -2.77
C TYR A 116 14.80 -10.73 -3.09
N PHE A 117 13.98 -9.67 -3.07
CA PHE A 117 14.42 -8.30 -3.32
C PHE A 117 14.87 -7.55 -2.05
N GLY A 118 14.83 -8.20 -0.88
CA GLY A 118 15.27 -7.63 0.39
C GLY A 118 14.24 -6.76 1.11
N ASN A 119 13.00 -6.69 0.61
CA ASN A 119 11.92 -6.00 1.33
C ASN A 119 11.29 -6.92 2.38
N ARG A 120 10.51 -6.34 3.29
CA ARG A 120 9.63 -7.13 4.18
C ARG A 120 8.60 -7.89 3.33
N LEU A 121 8.38 -9.15 3.66
CA LEU A 121 7.29 -9.92 3.10
C LEU A 121 5.94 -9.35 3.52
N VAL A 122 5.16 -8.96 2.53
CA VAL A 122 3.81 -8.41 2.69
C VAL A 122 2.85 -9.27 1.89
N LEU A 123 1.71 -9.63 2.50
CA LEU A 123 0.69 -10.46 1.86
C LEU A 123 -0.69 -9.80 1.99
N MET A 124 -1.44 -9.76 0.91
CA MET A 124 -2.83 -9.30 0.93
C MET A 124 -3.71 -10.30 1.68
N ILE A 125 -4.46 -9.84 2.67
CA ILE A 125 -5.41 -10.66 3.43
C ILE A 125 -6.74 -10.71 2.67
N THR A 126 -7.26 -11.91 2.46
CA THR A 126 -8.51 -12.16 1.74
C THR A 126 -9.62 -12.65 2.66
N ASP A 127 -9.28 -13.27 3.79
CA ASP A 127 -10.25 -13.72 4.79
C ASP A 127 -9.61 -13.89 6.19
N ARG A 128 -10.41 -14.18 7.20
CA ARG A 128 -9.98 -14.55 8.55
C ARG A 128 -10.82 -15.69 9.09
N SER A 129 -10.21 -16.53 9.94
CA SER A 129 -10.96 -17.57 10.64
C SER A 129 -11.95 -16.96 11.63
N GLU A 130 -13.01 -17.70 11.95
CA GLU A 130 -14.03 -17.25 12.91
C GLU A 130 -13.45 -16.92 14.30
N ASP A 131 -12.46 -17.70 14.73
CA ASP A 131 -11.73 -17.50 15.99
C ASP A 131 -10.64 -16.41 15.92
N ARG A 132 -10.42 -15.84 14.73
CA ARG A 132 -9.42 -14.80 14.43
C ARG A 132 -7.97 -15.17 14.72
N ARG A 133 -7.66 -16.46 14.88
CA ARG A 133 -6.28 -16.95 15.06
C ARG A 133 -5.53 -17.11 13.75
N TRP A 134 -6.26 -17.11 12.63
CA TRP A 134 -5.72 -17.36 11.30
C TRP A 134 -6.11 -16.26 10.31
N LEU A 135 -5.18 -15.91 9.44
CA LEU A 135 -5.39 -15.00 8.32
C LEU A 135 -5.29 -15.80 7.03
N LYS A 136 -6.29 -15.68 6.15
CA LYS A 136 -6.18 -16.20 4.79
C LYS A 136 -5.55 -15.12 3.92
N VAL A 137 -4.50 -15.47 3.19
CA VAL A 137 -3.70 -14.54 2.41
C VAL A 137 -3.47 -15.06 1.00
N GLN A 138 -3.36 -14.14 0.03
CA GLN A 138 -2.90 -14.50 -1.31
C GLN A 138 -1.36 -14.65 -1.30
N VAL A 139 -0.87 -15.80 -1.74
CA VAL A 139 0.55 -16.16 -1.71
C VAL A 139 1.16 -15.94 -3.11
N PRO A 140 2.36 -15.32 -3.21
CA PRO A 140 3.01 -15.08 -4.51
C PRO A 140 3.69 -16.37 -5.00
N VAL A 141 2.87 -17.36 -5.36
CA VAL A 141 3.29 -18.64 -5.97
C VAL A 141 2.45 -18.95 -7.21
N ARG A 142 2.87 -19.96 -7.97
CA ARG A 142 2.07 -20.53 -9.05
C ARG A 142 1.23 -21.71 -8.52
N PRO A 143 -0.01 -21.90 -9.01
CA PRO A 143 -0.72 -21.04 -9.96
C PRO A 143 -1.08 -19.68 -9.37
N ASN A 144 -1.22 -18.67 -10.23
CA ASN A 144 -1.61 -17.31 -9.83
C ASN A 144 -2.92 -17.33 -9.02
N GLY A 145 -3.01 -16.47 -8.01
CA GLY A 145 -4.20 -16.39 -7.15
C GLY A 145 -4.28 -17.47 -6.07
N THR A 146 -3.21 -18.26 -5.87
CA THR A 146 -3.13 -19.21 -4.75
C THR A 146 -3.31 -18.50 -3.42
N GLU A 147 -4.13 -19.09 -2.55
CA GLU A 147 -4.35 -18.64 -1.18
C GLU A 147 -3.89 -19.69 -0.18
N ALA A 148 -3.44 -19.24 0.99
CA ALA A 148 -3.12 -20.10 2.12
C ALA A 148 -3.42 -19.39 3.43
N TRP A 149 -3.42 -20.15 4.53
CA TRP A 149 -3.57 -19.63 5.88
C TRP A 149 -2.20 -19.42 6.53
N ILE A 150 -2.09 -18.33 7.30
CA ILE A 150 -0.97 -18.04 8.20
C ILE A 150 -1.50 -17.79 9.61
N ARG A 151 -0.65 -18.00 10.62
CA ARG A 151 -1.01 -17.66 11.99
C ARG A 151 -1.04 -16.14 12.13
N VAL A 152 -2.01 -15.63 12.89
CA VAL A 152 -2.09 -14.18 13.16
C VAL A 152 -0.87 -13.66 13.93
N GLU A 153 -0.17 -14.52 14.68
CA GLU A 153 1.02 -14.16 15.45
C GLU A 153 2.27 -13.95 14.61
N ASP A 154 2.31 -14.43 13.37
CA ASP A 154 3.45 -14.27 12.45
C ASP A 154 3.48 -12.89 11.77
N ALA A 155 2.44 -12.06 11.98
CA ALA A 155 2.26 -10.81 11.28
C ALA A 155 1.60 -9.73 12.15
N TYR A 156 1.87 -8.47 11.83
CA TYR A 156 0.98 -7.38 12.23
C TYR A 156 0.14 -6.93 11.05
N VAL A 157 -1.13 -6.63 11.32
CA VAL A 157 -2.10 -6.26 10.26
C VAL A 157 -2.22 -4.75 10.14
N THR A 158 -2.10 -4.24 8.91
CA THR A 158 -2.42 -2.86 8.55
C THR A 158 -3.56 -2.85 7.54
N SER A 159 -4.14 -1.67 7.27
CA SER A 159 -5.08 -1.48 6.17
C SER A 159 -4.84 -0.16 5.43
N HIS A 160 -5.31 -0.12 4.19
CA HIS A 160 -5.34 1.08 3.34
C HIS A 160 -6.53 1.00 2.38
N ARG A 161 -6.80 2.08 1.65
CA ARG A 161 -7.90 2.15 0.66
C ARG A 161 -7.42 2.22 -0.78
N TYR A 162 -6.10 2.08 -0.99
CA TYR A 162 -5.51 2.03 -2.32
C TYR A 162 -5.97 0.80 -3.09
N ARG A 163 -6.25 0.98 -4.39
CA ARG A 163 -6.44 -0.10 -5.38
C ARG A 163 -5.94 0.37 -6.74
N ALA A 164 -5.57 -0.58 -7.60
CA ALA A 164 -5.23 -0.32 -8.98
C ALA A 164 -6.03 -1.23 -9.92
N GLN A 165 -6.24 -0.76 -11.13
CA GLN A 165 -6.76 -1.54 -12.25
C GLN A 165 -5.81 -1.39 -13.44
N VAL A 166 -5.57 -2.51 -14.12
CA VAL A 166 -4.92 -2.54 -15.42
C VAL A 166 -5.95 -3.05 -16.42
N ASP A 167 -6.38 -2.18 -17.34
CA ASP A 167 -7.28 -2.55 -18.43
C ASP A 167 -6.42 -2.86 -19.67
N LEU A 168 -6.44 -4.11 -20.12
CA LEU A 168 -5.63 -4.59 -21.25
C LEU A 168 -6.20 -4.15 -22.61
N ASN A 169 -7.52 -3.92 -22.71
CA ASN A 169 -8.14 -3.41 -23.93
C ASN A 169 -7.89 -1.91 -24.09
N ALA A 170 -8.04 -1.14 -23.02
CA ALA A 170 -7.72 0.28 -22.99
C ALA A 170 -6.20 0.56 -22.93
N ARG A 171 -5.41 -0.44 -22.51
CA ARG A 171 -3.96 -0.35 -22.26
C ARG A 171 -3.65 0.79 -21.30
N ALA A 172 -4.36 0.79 -20.18
CA ALA A 172 -4.30 1.85 -19.19
C ALA A 172 -4.14 1.29 -17.78
N VAL A 173 -3.50 2.06 -16.92
CA VAL A 173 -3.42 1.82 -15.48
C VAL A 173 -4.11 2.98 -14.78
N SER A 174 -5.03 2.64 -13.88
CA SER A 174 -5.69 3.60 -13.01
C SER A 174 -5.51 3.19 -11.55
N VAL A 175 -5.20 4.15 -10.69
CA VAL A 175 -4.94 3.93 -9.25
C VAL A 175 -5.80 4.90 -8.44
N TRP A 176 -6.44 4.40 -7.40
CA TRP A 176 -7.31 5.18 -6.51
C TRP A 176 -6.93 5.00 -5.05
N ASP A 177 -7.24 6.00 -4.22
CA ASP A 177 -7.30 5.92 -2.76
C ASP A 177 -8.75 6.15 -2.32
N GLY A 178 -9.46 5.08 -1.96
CA GLY A 178 -10.91 5.14 -1.80
C GLY A 178 -11.57 5.57 -3.11
N GLU A 179 -12.37 6.63 -3.13
CA GLU A 179 -13.02 7.10 -4.36
C GLU A 179 -12.12 8.01 -5.21
N ASP A 180 -11.03 8.52 -4.64
CA ASP A 180 -10.20 9.54 -5.27
C ASP A 180 -9.24 8.91 -6.29
N LEU A 181 -9.32 9.34 -7.56
CA LEU A 181 -8.38 8.94 -8.60
C LEU A 181 -7.02 9.61 -8.35
N VAL A 182 -5.99 8.79 -8.11
CA VAL A 182 -4.61 9.22 -7.85
C VAL A 182 -3.85 9.38 -9.17
N VAL A 183 -3.96 8.40 -10.05
CA VAL A 183 -3.27 8.34 -11.34
C VAL A 183 -4.16 7.65 -12.37
N GLU A 184 -4.13 8.13 -13.61
CA GLU A 184 -4.54 7.39 -14.81
C GLU A 184 -3.47 7.61 -15.89
N THR A 185 -2.99 6.53 -16.52
CA THR A 185 -1.94 6.61 -17.55
C THR A 185 -2.06 5.50 -18.59
N ALA A 186 -1.62 5.78 -19.81
CA ALA A 186 -1.36 4.75 -20.80
C ALA A 186 -0.24 3.80 -20.34
N ALA A 187 -0.31 2.56 -20.80
CA ALA A 187 0.62 1.51 -20.44
C ALA A 187 1.04 0.65 -21.65
N VAL A 188 2.22 0.05 -21.55
CA VAL A 188 2.62 -1.07 -22.41
C VAL A 188 2.24 -2.35 -21.70
N ILE A 189 1.53 -3.24 -22.39
CA ILE A 189 1.16 -4.56 -21.88
C ILE A 189 1.91 -5.68 -22.60
N GLY A 190 1.72 -6.92 -22.13
CA GLY A 190 2.22 -8.12 -22.80
C GLY A 190 1.68 -8.26 -24.21
N LYS A 191 2.52 -8.71 -25.14
CA LYS A 191 2.10 -9.09 -26.50
C LYS A 191 1.42 -10.46 -26.49
N ASP A 192 0.76 -10.83 -27.58
CA ASP A 192 -0.02 -12.07 -27.70
C ASP A 192 0.76 -13.35 -27.34
N THR A 193 2.07 -13.39 -27.61
CA THR A 193 2.91 -14.57 -27.30
C THR A 193 3.40 -14.62 -25.86
N THR A 194 3.31 -13.51 -25.13
CA THR A 194 3.70 -13.38 -23.71
C THR A 194 2.74 -12.40 -23.02
N PRO A 195 1.45 -12.75 -22.90
CA PRO A 195 0.41 -11.85 -22.44
C PRO A 195 0.60 -11.48 -20.96
N THR A 196 0.09 -10.31 -20.58
CA THR A 196 -0.11 -9.96 -19.17
C THR A 196 -1.25 -10.84 -18.64
N PRO A 197 -1.07 -11.57 -17.52
CA PRO A 197 -2.12 -12.46 -17.01
C PRO A 197 -3.30 -11.66 -16.46
N LEU A 198 -4.50 -12.17 -16.67
CA LEU A 198 -5.72 -11.64 -16.07
C LEU A 198 -5.85 -12.13 -14.63
N GLY A 199 -6.53 -11.35 -13.78
CA GLY A 199 -6.84 -11.74 -12.41
C GLY A 199 -6.58 -10.66 -11.40
N ARG A 200 -6.67 -11.03 -10.13
CA ARG A 200 -6.43 -10.14 -8.99
C ARG A 200 -5.09 -10.46 -8.35
N PHE A 201 -4.22 -9.48 -8.32
CA PHE A 201 -2.88 -9.53 -7.73
C PHE A 201 -2.76 -8.46 -6.64
N TYR A 202 -1.58 -8.34 -6.04
CA TYR A 202 -1.23 -7.19 -5.22
C TYR A 202 0.23 -6.82 -5.38
N VAL A 203 0.56 -5.56 -5.07
CA VAL A 203 1.94 -5.07 -5.02
C VAL A 203 2.66 -5.70 -3.83
N ASN A 204 3.67 -6.52 -4.07
CA ASN A 204 4.35 -7.29 -3.00
C ASN A 204 5.80 -6.84 -2.74
N ASP A 205 6.42 -6.13 -3.66
CA ASP A 205 7.79 -5.63 -3.54
C ASP A 205 7.97 -4.30 -4.29
N LEU A 206 8.85 -3.45 -3.78
CA LEU A 206 9.35 -2.25 -4.45
C LEU A 206 10.85 -2.41 -4.69
N VAL A 207 11.30 -2.10 -5.91
CA VAL A 207 12.71 -2.14 -6.28
C VAL A 207 13.11 -0.85 -6.98
N GLU A 208 14.05 -0.12 -6.39
CA GLU A 208 14.69 1.02 -7.03
C GLU A 208 15.68 0.55 -8.09
N LYS A 209 15.71 1.27 -9.22
CA LYS A 209 16.61 1.04 -10.35
C LYS A 209 17.20 2.36 -10.79
N TRP A 210 18.34 2.29 -11.47
CA TRP A 210 18.87 3.46 -12.14
C TRP A 210 17.90 3.92 -13.25
N ALA A 211 17.69 5.23 -13.39
CA ALA A 211 16.56 5.77 -14.16
C ALA A 211 16.50 5.38 -15.65
N GLY A 212 17.64 5.15 -16.32
CA GLY A 212 17.66 4.75 -17.73
C GLY A 212 17.62 3.23 -17.96
N SER A 213 17.38 2.44 -16.90
CA SER A 213 17.24 0.99 -17.02
C SER A 213 16.06 0.64 -17.93
N ALA A 214 16.04 -0.58 -18.49
CA ALA A 214 14.87 -1.07 -19.22
C ALA A 214 13.58 -1.05 -18.39
N TYR A 215 13.71 -0.96 -17.06
CA TYR A 215 12.62 -0.89 -16.10
C TYR A 215 12.28 0.54 -15.66
N GLY A 216 12.98 1.56 -16.16
CA GLY A 216 12.88 2.92 -15.60
C GLY A 216 13.44 3.01 -14.17
N PRO A 217 13.01 4.00 -13.37
CA PRO A 217 13.55 4.24 -12.04
C PRO A 217 13.03 3.29 -10.94
N TYR A 218 11.86 2.67 -11.13
CA TYR A 218 11.24 1.82 -10.12
C TYR A 218 10.50 0.63 -10.73
N ILE A 219 10.41 -0.44 -9.94
CA ILE A 219 9.60 -1.63 -10.20
C ILE A 219 8.70 -1.86 -8.99
N LEU A 220 7.40 -1.90 -9.22
CA LEU A 220 6.40 -2.44 -8.31
C LEU A 220 6.10 -3.88 -8.75
N SER A 221 6.70 -4.84 -8.05
CA SER A 221 6.44 -6.25 -8.28
C SER A 221 5.02 -6.61 -7.87
N LEU A 222 4.38 -7.52 -8.61
CA LEU A 222 3.08 -8.08 -8.26
C LEU A 222 3.24 -9.52 -7.75
N SER A 223 2.22 -10.01 -7.06
CA SER A 223 2.09 -11.41 -6.65
C SER A 223 1.90 -12.41 -7.80
N GLY A 224 1.85 -11.93 -9.05
CA GLY A 224 1.58 -12.70 -10.25
C GLY A 224 2.83 -13.08 -11.04
N PHE A 225 2.72 -14.19 -11.77
CA PHE A 225 3.73 -14.70 -12.68
C PHE A 225 3.18 -14.84 -14.09
N SER A 226 4.07 -14.78 -15.09
CA SER A 226 3.70 -15.10 -16.46
C SER A 226 3.19 -16.54 -16.56
N GLU A 227 2.10 -16.71 -17.30
CA GLU A 227 1.51 -18.03 -17.60
C GLU A 227 2.04 -18.60 -18.92
N ALA A 228 2.77 -17.79 -19.70
CA ALA A 228 3.35 -18.17 -20.98
C ALA A 228 4.86 -18.43 -20.91
N LEU A 229 5.52 -18.00 -19.84
CA LEU A 229 6.96 -18.18 -19.64
C LEU A 229 7.22 -19.06 -18.42
N GLU A 230 8.17 -19.99 -18.54
CA GLU A 230 8.69 -20.73 -17.39
C GLU A 230 9.79 -19.96 -16.66
N THR A 231 10.62 -19.24 -17.44
CA THR A 231 11.73 -18.42 -16.94
C THR A 231 11.81 -17.11 -17.71
N PHE A 232 12.34 -16.07 -17.06
CA PHE A 232 12.67 -14.81 -17.70
C PHE A 232 13.93 -14.20 -17.05
N GLY A 233 14.94 -13.86 -17.86
CA GLY A 233 16.19 -13.31 -17.35
C GLY A 233 16.95 -14.25 -16.38
N GLY A 234 16.72 -15.57 -16.48
CA GLY A 234 17.33 -16.57 -15.60
C GLY A 234 16.61 -16.79 -14.26
N GLY A 235 15.48 -16.10 -14.02
CA GLY A 235 14.66 -16.24 -12.82
C GLY A 235 13.20 -16.59 -13.13
N ILE A 236 12.38 -16.60 -12.06
CA ILE A 236 10.93 -16.80 -12.16
C ILE A 236 10.32 -15.57 -12.85
N PRO A 237 9.41 -15.74 -13.84
CA PRO A 237 8.90 -14.64 -14.65
C PRO A 237 7.81 -13.85 -13.92
N VAL A 238 8.20 -13.11 -12.89
CA VAL A 238 7.33 -12.23 -12.09
C VAL A 238 6.75 -11.12 -12.97
N ILE A 239 5.46 -10.84 -12.80
CA ILE A 239 4.78 -9.70 -13.40
C ILE A 239 4.97 -8.48 -12.51
N ALA A 240 5.27 -7.34 -13.12
CA ALA A 240 5.48 -6.09 -12.41
C ALA A 240 4.93 -4.91 -13.18
N ILE A 241 4.61 -3.83 -12.46
CA ILE A 241 4.40 -2.49 -13.00
C ILE A 241 5.72 -1.73 -12.86
N HIS A 242 6.27 -1.20 -13.94
CA HIS A 242 7.54 -0.50 -13.90
C HIS A 242 7.60 0.65 -14.91
N GLY A 243 8.64 1.48 -14.83
CA GLY A 243 8.92 2.53 -15.81
C GLY A 243 9.37 1.98 -17.17
N THR A 244 10.04 2.79 -17.99
CA THR A 244 10.57 2.33 -19.28
C THR A 244 11.70 3.21 -19.79
N ASN A 245 12.61 2.64 -20.56
CA ASN A 245 13.56 3.40 -21.41
C ASN A 245 13.11 3.52 -22.87
N ARG A 246 11.89 3.06 -23.16
CA ARG A 246 11.22 3.12 -24.46
C ARG A 246 9.83 3.75 -24.34
N PRO A 247 9.74 5.05 -24.02
CA PRO A 247 8.45 5.73 -23.86
C PRO A 247 7.62 5.75 -25.15
N GLU A 248 8.26 5.63 -26.32
CA GLU A 248 7.59 5.55 -27.62
C GLU A 248 6.69 4.33 -27.81
N LEU A 249 6.78 3.33 -26.92
CA LEU A 249 5.95 2.12 -26.96
C LEU A 249 4.67 2.21 -26.12
N LEU A 250 4.50 3.26 -25.32
CA LEU A 250 3.33 3.46 -24.45
C LEU A 250 2.02 3.37 -25.25
N GLY A 251 1.02 2.70 -24.68
CA GLY A 251 -0.25 2.40 -25.37
C GLY A 251 -0.17 1.22 -26.34
N GLY A 252 0.95 0.48 -26.37
CA GLY A 252 1.15 -0.70 -27.20
C GLY A 252 1.16 -2.03 -26.44
N ALA A 253 1.23 -3.14 -27.19
CA ALA A 253 1.40 -4.49 -26.65
C ALA A 253 2.77 -5.03 -27.10
N HIS A 254 3.79 -4.86 -26.25
CA HIS A 254 5.19 -5.11 -26.62
C HIS A 254 6.03 -5.75 -25.51
N SER A 255 5.49 -5.88 -24.30
CA SER A 255 6.23 -6.44 -23.17
C SER A 255 6.20 -7.98 -23.17
N ASN A 256 6.85 -8.59 -22.18
CA ASN A 256 6.76 -10.03 -21.92
C ASN A 256 5.81 -10.36 -20.75
N GLY A 257 4.80 -9.51 -20.54
CA GLY A 257 3.81 -9.63 -19.48
C GLY A 257 3.82 -8.45 -18.51
N CYS A 258 4.97 -7.84 -18.24
CA CYS A 258 5.03 -6.67 -17.36
C CYS A 258 4.27 -5.47 -17.93
N ILE A 259 3.77 -4.63 -17.04
CA ILE A 259 3.07 -3.40 -17.36
C ILE A 259 4.09 -2.27 -17.30
N ARG A 260 4.28 -1.54 -18.41
CA ARG A 260 5.20 -0.39 -18.44
C ARG A 260 4.44 0.91 -18.48
N ILE A 261 4.77 1.84 -17.59
CA ILE A 261 4.14 3.15 -17.48
C ILE A 261 5.21 4.26 -17.56
N PRO A 262 4.84 5.55 -17.69
CA PRO A 262 5.81 6.64 -17.69
C PRO A 262 6.65 6.69 -16.41
N ASN A 263 7.89 7.16 -16.52
CA ASN A 263 8.86 7.13 -15.41
C ASN A 263 8.46 8.07 -14.27
N GLU A 264 7.86 9.21 -14.60
CA GLU A 264 7.30 10.16 -13.67
C GLU A 264 6.13 9.55 -12.87
N ILE A 265 5.30 8.74 -13.53
CA ILE A 265 4.16 8.10 -12.89
C ILE A 265 4.61 6.97 -11.98
N ILE A 266 5.52 6.08 -12.41
CA ILE A 266 6.01 5.01 -11.54
C ILE A 266 6.73 5.58 -10.30
N SER A 267 7.38 6.73 -10.42
CA SER A 267 8.00 7.42 -9.28
C SER A 267 6.94 7.90 -8.28
N VAL A 268 5.84 8.50 -8.75
CA VAL A 268 4.71 8.84 -7.88
C VAL A 268 4.15 7.60 -7.20
N LEU A 269 3.92 6.52 -7.94
CA LEU A 269 3.37 5.29 -7.37
C LEU A 269 4.32 4.65 -6.35
N ALA A 270 5.63 4.69 -6.57
CA ALA A 270 6.63 4.18 -5.62
C ALA A 270 6.57 4.91 -4.27
N ASP A 271 6.21 6.20 -4.27
CA ASP A 271 6.10 7.01 -3.05
C ASP A 271 4.71 6.87 -2.38
N THR A 272 3.65 6.65 -3.15
CA THR A 272 2.27 6.72 -2.63
C THR A 272 1.58 5.38 -2.42
N VAL A 273 1.90 4.37 -3.25
CA VAL A 273 1.18 3.08 -3.24
C VAL A 273 1.73 2.18 -2.12
N PRO A 274 0.90 1.80 -1.12
CA PRO A 274 1.33 0.88 -0.09
C PRO A 274 1.56 -0.54 -0.64
N MET A 275 2.49 -1.27 -0.03
CA MET A 275 2.56 -2.72 -0.22
C MET A 275 1.24 -3.38 0.18
N GLY A 276 0.83 -4.42 -0.54
CA GLY A 276 -0.48 -5.06 -0.40
C GLY A 276 -1.59 -4.41 -1.25
N THR A 277 -1.30 -3.33 -1.98
CA THR A 277 -2.30 -2.70 -2.88
C THR A 277 -2.81 -3.69 -3.92
N PRO A 278 -4.13 -3.98 -3.96
CA PRO A 278 -4.70 -4.88 -4.94
C PRO A 278 -4.60 -4.29 -6.34
N VAL A 279 -4.29 -5.13 -7.31
CA VAL A 279 -4.19 -4.81 -8.73
C VAL A 279 -5.09 -5.77 -9.49
N ASP A 280 -6.23 -5.28 -9.98
CA ASP A 280 -7.13 -6.05 -10.83
C ASP A 280 -6.70 -5.87 -12.31
N ILE A 281 -6.28 -6.95 -12.97
CA ILE A 281 -5.92 -6.95 -14.38
C ILE A 281 -7.10 -7.54 -15.17
N VAL A 282 -7.71 -6.71 -16.02
CA VAL A 282 -8.95 -6.99 -16.74
C VAL A 282 -8.78 -6.81 -18.25
N ALA A 283 -9.63 -7.46 -19.04
CA ALA A 283 -9.75 -7.26 -20.49
C ALA A 283 -11.06 -6.55 -20.80
#